data_AF-W2SSS4-F1
#
_entry.id   AF-W2SSS4-F1
#
_cell.length_a   1.000
_cell.length_b   1.000
_cell.length_c   1.000
_cell.angle_alpha   90.00
_cell.angle_beta   90.00
_cell.angle_gamma   90.00
#
_symmetry.space_group_name_H-M   'P 1'
#
loop_
_entity.id
_entity.type
_entity.pdbx_description
1 polymer ?
#
loop_
_entity_poly.entity_id
_entity_poly.type
_entity_poly.pdbx_seq_one_letter_code
_entity_poly.pdbx_strand_id
1 'polypeptide(L)'
;YFIGQIDVRGLEVDVALRKAMQYFFLPKEAEKIDKIIQEFAQHYAKCNPKRTKQFRGGWDTIHMIAFAVIMLNTDLHSPNLK
;
A
#
# COMPACT_ATOMS: atom_id res chain seq x y z
N TYR A 1 -9.49 10.16 -4.04
CA TYR A 1 -8.09 10.64 -3.93
C TYR A 1 -7.74 10.90 -2.46
N PHE A 2 -7.69 9.85 -1.62
CA PHE A 2 -7.47 10.00 -0.16
C PHE A 2 -6.01 9.71 0.25
N ILE A 3 -5.30 8.90 -0.54
CA ILE A 3 -3.93 8.44 -0.28
C ILE A 3 -2.95 9.61 -0.13
N GLY A 4 -3.09 10.65 -0.95
CA GLY A 4 -2.24 11.84 -0.89
C GLY A 4 -2.39 12.67 0.40
N GLN A 5 -3.48 12.47 1.16
CA GLN A 5 -3.71 13.14 2.45
C GLN A 5 -3.22 12.31 3.64
N ILE A 6 -2.82 11.05 3.41
CA ILE A 6 -2.30 10.20 4.47
C ILE A 6 -0.88 10.65 4.79
N ASP A 7 -0.65 11.06 6.04
CA ASP A 7 0.69 11.34 6.52
C ASP A 7 1.45 10.03 6.69
N VAL A 8 2.31 9.75 5.72
CA VAL A 8 3.21 8.60 5.68
C VAL A 8 4.65 8.98 5.96
N ARG A 9 4.92 10.25 6.31
CA ARG A 9 6.27 10.78 6.49
C ARG A 9 6.94 10.15 7.71
N GLY A 10 8.13 9.60 7.53
CA GLY A 10 8.90 8.94 8.60
C GLY A 10 8.36 7.56 9.04
N LEU A 11 7.14 7.20 8.64
CA LEU A 11 6.56 5.87 8.89
C LEU A 11 7.23 4.81 8.02
N GLU A 12 7.20 3.57 8.51
CA GLU A 12 7.59 2.40 7.73
C GLU A 12 6.51 2.05 6.72
N VAL A 13 6.88 1.32 5.67
CA VAL A 13 5.96 0.99 4.57
C VAL A 13 4.77 0.17 5.06
N ASP A 14 4.99 -0.76 5.99
CA ASP A 14 3.95 -1.61 6.58
C ASP A 14 3.00 -0.80 7.48
N VAL A 15 3.54 0.15 8.26
CA VAL A 15 2.73 1.01 9.15
C VAL A 15 1.89 1.98 8.32
N ALA A 16 2.49 2.61 7.33
CA ALA A 16 1.81 3.50 6.40
C ALA A 16 0.72 2.76 5.62
N LEU A 17 1.00 1.53 5.18
CA LEU A 17 0.05 0.70 4.46
C LEU A 17 -1.11 0.28 5.36
N ARG A 18 -0.85 -0.22 6.56
CA ARG A 18 -1.89 -0.61 7.53
C ARG A 18 -2.80 0.58 7.84
N LYS A 19 -2.23 1.76 8.02
CA LYS A 19 -2.98 3.00 8.24
C LYS A 19 -3.85 3.32 7.03
N ALA A 20 -3.29 3.24 5.82
CA ALA A 20 -4.07 3.43 4.60
C ALA A 20 -5.22 2.42 4.46
N MET A 21 -4.98 1.13 4.74
CA MET A 21 -5.98 0.07 4.73
C MET A 21 -7.14 0.30 5.71
N GLN A 22 -6.94 1.09 6.78
CA GLN A 22 -8.03 1.48 7.67
C GLN A 22 -8.94 2.56 7.05
N TYR A 23 -8.42 3.35 6.11
CA TYR A 23 -9.17 4.44 5.46
C TYR A 23 -9.82 4.02 4.14
N PHE A 24 -9.33 2.97 3.47
CA PHE A 24 -9.93 2.46 2.24
C PHE A 24 -10.60 1.10 2.43
N PHE A 25 -11.83 0.96 1.95
CA PHE A 25 -12.42 -0.36 1.73
C PHE A 25 -11.83 -0.97 0.47
N LEU A 26 -11.28 -2.17 0.59
CA LEU A 26 -10.71 -2.91 -0.53
C LEU A 26 -11.83 -3.24 -1.55
N PRO A 27 -11.75 -2.72 -2.79
CA PRO A 27 -12.69 -3.10 -3.83
C PRO A 27 -12.43 -4.56 -4.26
N LYS A 28 -13.46 -5.26 -4.73
CA LYS A 28 -13.36 -6.66 -5.20
C LYS A 28 -12.61 -6.81 -6.53
N GLU A 29 -12.44 -5.71 -7.25
CA GLU A 29 -11.78 -5.68 -8.56
C GLU A 29 -10.26 -5.54 -8.37
N ALA A 30 -9.50 -6.56 -8.76
CA ALA A 30 -8.04 -6.58 -8.65
C ALA A 30 -7.38 -5.36 -9.33
N GLU A 31 -7.93 -4.90 -10.46
CA GLU A 31 -7.44 -3.74 -11.19
C GLU A 31 -7.56 -2.43 -10.38
N LYS A 32 -8.62 -2.29 -9.56
CA LYS A 32 -8.79 -1.14 -8.66
C LYS A 32 -7.82 -1.21 -7.48
N ILE A 33 -7.56 -2.41 -6.96
CA ILE A 33 -6.60 -2.62 -5.87
C ILE A 33 -5.20 -2.21 -6.34
N ASP A 34 -4.79 -2.64 -7.53
CA ASP A 34 -3.49 -2.30 -8.10
C ASP A 34 -3.32 -0.78 -8.24
N LYS A 35 -4.34 -0.08 -8.75
CA LYS A 35 -4.33 1.38 -8.90
C LYS A 35 -4.17 2.13 -7.57
N ILE A 36 -4.84 1.65 -6.51
CA ILE A 36 -4.73 2.19 -5.15
C ILE A 36 -3.30 2.00 -4.61
N ILE A 37 -2.74 0.80 -4.80
CA ILE A 37 -1.41 0.47 -4.33
C ILE A 37 -0.33 1.28 -5.06
N GLN A 38 -0.50 1.46 -6.37
CA GLN A 38 0.44 2.22 -7.19
C GLN A 38 0.49 3.69 -6.75
N GLU A 39 -0.66 4.31 -6.52
CA GLU A 39 -0.77 5.66 -5.99
C GLU A 39 -0.13 5.77 -4.59
N PHE A 40 -0.33 4.77 -3.73
CA PHE A 40 0.30 4.71 -2.40
C PHE A 40 1.82 4.59 -2.48
N ALA A 41 2.34 3.71 -3.33
CA ALA A 41 3.76 3.49 -3.51
C ALA A 41 4.46 4.76 -4.02
N GLN A 42 3.85 5.45 -4.99
CA GLN A 42 4.35 6.73 -5.49
C GLN A 42 4.30 7.84 -4.44
N HIS A 43 3.22 7.93 -3.67
CA HIS A 43 3.08 8.91 -2.60
C HIS A 43 4.11 8.68 -1.49
N TYR A 44 4.25 7.44 -1.03
CA TYR A 44 5.26 7.07 -0.04
C TYR A 44 6.68 7.34 -0.55
N ALA A 45 6.96 7.05 -1.83
CA ALA A 45 8.25 7.34 -2.44
C ALA A 45 8.60 8.84 -2.45
N LYS A 46 7.60 9.70 -2.71
CA LYS A 46 7.74 11.16 -2.66
C LYS A 46 7.92 11.68 -1.23
N CYS A 47 7.19 11.12 -0.27
CA CYS A 47 7.26 11.53 1.14
C CYS A 47 8.52 11.02 1.86
N ASN A 48 9.06 9.86 1.49
CA ASN A 48 10.20 9.20 2.15
C ASN A 48 11.34 8.82 1.17
N PRO A 49 11.93 9.79 0.45
CA PRO A 49 12.95 9.49 -0.56
C PRO A 49 14.20 8.79 0.02
N LYS A 50 14.53 9.01 1.30
CA LYS A 50 15.65 8.33 1.97
C LYS A 50 15.39 6.84 2.18
N ARG A 51 14.19 6.46 2.63
CA ARG A 51 13.80 5.06 2.83
C ARG A 51 13.57 4.37 1.48
N THR A 52 12.97 5.06 0.53
CA THR A 52 12.77 4.51 -0.82
C THR A 52 14.09 4.23 -1.54
N LYS A 53 15.12 5.06 -1.34
CA LYS A 53 16.47 4.79 -1.84
C LYS A 53 17.14 3.56 -1.21
N GLN A 54 16.67 3.11 -0.05
CA GLN A 54 17.18 1.89 0.59
C GLN A 54 16.67 0.62 -0.11
N PHE A 55 15.51 0.70 -0.77
CA PHE A 55 14.98 -0.37 -1.60
C PHE A 55 15.60 -0.27 -3.01
N ARG A 56 16.25 -1.34 -3.49
CA ARG A 56 16.88 -1.35 -4.83
C ARG A 56 15.91 -1.05 -5.97
N GLY A 57 14.61 -1.36 -5.81
CA GLY A 57 13.55 -1.07 -6.78
C GLY A 57 12.71 0.18 -6.46
N GLY A 58 13.07 0.96 -5.44
CA GLY A 58 12.37 2.20 -5.09
C GLY A 58 10.87 2.01 -4.83
N TRP A 59 10.03 2.60 -5.69
CA TRP A 59 8.57 2.51 -5.58
C TRP A 59 8.01 1.15 -6.03
N ASP A 60 8.70 0.44 -6.92
CA ASP A 60 8.28 -0.85 -7.46
C ASP A 60 8.30 -1.94 -6.38
N THR A 61 9.36 -1.97 -5.57
CA THR A 61 9.45 -2.85 -4.40
C THR A 61 8.36 -2.55 -3.37
N ILE A 62 8.03 -1.26 -3.18
CA ILE A 62 6.98 -0.83 -2.25
C ILE A 62 5.60 -1.26 -2.76
N HIS A 63 5.36 -1.16 -4.06
CA HIS A 63 4.14 -1.65 -4.71
C HIS A 63 3.98 -3.15 -4.47
N MET A 64 5.03 -3.94 -4.72
CA MET A 64 5.00 -5.39 -4.52
C MET A 64 4.76 -5.79 -3.06
N ILE A 65 5.42 -5.12 -2.10
CA ILE A 65 5.20 -5.34 -0.67
C ILE A 65 3.76 -5.02 -0.29
N ALA A 66 3.26 -3.87 -0.74
CA ALA A 66 1.90 -3.43 -0.45
C ALA A 66 0.86 -4.39 -1.04
N PHE A 67 1.07 -4.87 -2.26
CA PHE A 67 0.24 -5.87 -2.91
C PHE A 67 0.23 -7.19 -2.15
N ALA A 68 1.41 -7.69 -1.75
CA ALA A 68 1.51 -8.91 -0.95
C ALA A 68 0.78 -8.80 0.40
N VAL A 69 0.97 -7.68 1.12
CA VAL A 69 0.31 -7.46 2.41
C VAL A 69 -1.20 -7.31 2.24
N ILE A 70 -1.66 -6.61 1.20
CA ILE A 70 -3.09 -6.46 0.92
C ILE A 70 -3.73 -7.79 0.54
N MET A 71 -3.10 -8.59 -0.33
CA MET A 71 -3.59 -9.93 -0.65
C MET A 71 -3.64 -10.80 0.60
N LEU A 72 -2.59 -10.78 1.44
CA LEU A 72 -2.55 -11.54 2.68
C LEU A 72 -3.67 -11.10 3.65
N ASN A 73 -3.92 -9.80 3.78
CA ASN A 73 -5.01 -9.29 4.62
C ASN A 73 -6.39 -9.59 4.03
N THR A 74 -6.55 -9.55 2.70
CA THR A 74 -7.80 -9.87 2.01
C THR A 74 -8.13 -11.35 2.12
N ASP A 75 -7.12 -12.22 2.06
CA ASP A 75 -7.23 -13.66 2.33
C ASP A 75 -7.66 -13.90 3.79
N LEU A 76 -7.01 -13.24 4.74
CA LEU A 76 -7.28 -13.37 6.18
C LEU A 76 -8.66 -12.79 6.59
N HIS A 77 -9.18 -11.79 5.87
CA HIS A 77 -10.47 -11.14 6.14
C HIS A 77 -11.59 -11.55 5.18
N SER A 78 -11.38 -12.54 4.31
CA SER A 78 -12.45 -13.13 3.50
C SER A 78 -13.10 -14.30 4.25
N PRO A 79 -14.28 -14.14 4.89
CA PRO A 79 -15.09 -15.27 5.33
C PRO A 79 -15.69 -16.08 4.16
N ASN A 80 -15.19 -15.92 2.92
CA ASN A 80 -15.69 -16.57 1.70
C ASN A 80 -14.59 -17.33 0.95
N LEU A 81 -13.87 -18.20 1.66
CA LEU A 81 -13.46 -19.47 1.07
C LEU A 81 -14.47 -20.53 1.55
N LYS A 82 -15.60 -20.63 0.86
CA LYS A 82 -16.47 -21.79 0.87
C LYS A 82 -16.98 -22.05 -0.53
#